data_AF-A0A4Q7IS76-F1
#
_entry.id   AF-A0A4Q7IS76-F1
#
_cell.length_a   1.000
_cell.length_b   1.000
_cell.length_c   1.000
_cell.angle_alpha   90.00
_cell.angle_beta   90.00
_cell.angle_gamma   90.00
#
_symmetry.space_group_name_H-M   'P 1'
#
loop_
_entity.id
_entity.type
_entity.pdbx_description
1 polymer ?
#
loop_
_entity_poly.entity_id
_entity_poly.type
_entity_poly.pdbx_seq_one_letter_code
_entity_poly.pdbx_strand_id
1 'polypeptide(L)'
;MRMYYFYFLAFLFLSSPSWVNASPVQLASIFNDSHQVEHYLVSEKYDGVRAIWDGTQLITRRGNSIHAPPWFTEKLPNTYLDGELWVDYGQFEFVSGLARQLNGNDEDWLKVKYMIFDMPKVSGVFAERYKKYVHLVSVLKQPHIQAVQQQSFASRAQLDDYFDKVVARGGEGIMLHLATATHLAGRSPQLLKYKPYSDAEAVVIGYSEGKGKYQGKTGALIVRNLDDGIEFKVGSGLTDALRAKPPHIGTVITYRYQDKTKYNKPRFARFLRVREIF
;
A
#
# COMPACT_ATOMS: atom_id res chain seq x y z
N MET A 1 29.14 -5.32 -70.23
CA MET A 1 28.72 -4.71 -68.95
C MET A 1 28.33 -5.86 -68.01
N ARG A 2 29.21 -6.25 -67.07
CA ARG A 2 28.94 -7.35 -66.10
C ARG A 2 28.37 -6.72 -64.83
N MET A 3 27.17 -7.13 -64.43
CA MET A 3 26.47 -6.61 -63.26
C MET A 3 26.71 -7.54 -62.06
N TYR A 4 27.42 -7.05 -61.05
CA TYR A 4 27.66 -7.75 -59.79
C TYR A 4 26.50 -7.45 -58.82
N TYR A 5 25.85 -8.49 -58.31
CA TYR A 5 24.89 -8.37 -57.21
C TYR A 5 25.62 -8.55 -55.87
N PHE A 6 25.67 -7.49 -55.07
CA PHE A 6 26.09 -7.54 -53.67
C PHE A 6 24.89 -7.96 -52.81
N TYR A 7 25.00 -9.11 -52.13
CA TYR A 7 24.03 -9.51 -51.10
C TYR A 7 24.43 -8.84 -49.78
N PHE A 8 23.59 -7.92 -49.29
CA PHE A 8 23.69 -7.35 -47.95
C PHE A 8 23.01 -8.31 -46.97
N LEU A 9 23.78 -9.01 -46.12
CA LEU A 9 23.24 -9.78 -45.01
C LEU A 9 22.90 -8.82 -43.86
N ALA A 10 21.62 -8.60 -43.62
CA ALA A 10 21.14 -7.87 -42.44
C ALA A 10 21.17 -8.81 -41.22
N PHE A 11 22.08 -8.55 -40.28
CA PHE A 11 22.06 -9.18 -38.96
C PHE A 11 20.93 -8.59 -38.12
N LEU A 12 19.84 -9.34 -37.96
CA LEU A 12 18.79 -9.04 -36.99
C LEU A 12 19.28 -9.37 -35.58
N PHE A 13 19.64 -8.34 -34.81
CA PHE A 13 19.80 -8.45 -33.37
C PHE A 13 18.42 -8.70 -32.74
N LEU A 14 18.12 -9.97 -32.43
CA LEU A 14 17.00 -10.35 -31.58
C LEU A 14 17.34 -9.96 -30.14
N SER A 15 16.94 -8.77 -29.73
CA SER A 15 16.86 -8.41 -28.32
C SER A 15 15.85 -9.34 -27.65
N SER A 16 16.35 -10.22 -26.77
CA SER A 16 15.48 -11.05 -25.94
C SER A 16 14.62 -10.12 -25.08
N PRO A 17 13.28 -10.25 -25.08
CA PRO A 17 12.45 -9.47 -24.19
C PRO A 17 12.82 -9.85 -22.75
N SER A 18 13.25 -8.86 -21.99
CA SER A 18 13.38 -8.96 -20.54
C SER A 18 12.01 -9.35 -20.00
N TRP A 19 11.84 -10.59 -19.55
CA TRP A 19 10.64 -11.00 -18.85
C TRP A 19 10.56 -10.17 -17.57
N VAL A 20 9.74 -9.13 -17.59
CA VAL A 20 9.30 -8.46 -16.36
C VAL A 20 8.53 -9.52 -15.58
N ASN A 21 9.19 -10.14 -14.60
CA ASN A 21 8.54 -11.07 -13.70
C ASN A 21 7.31 -10.36 -13.11
N ALA A 22 6.12 -10.88 -13.40
CA ALA A 22 4.90 -10.39 -12.79
C ALA A 22 5.08 -10.47 -11.27
N SER A 23 4.96 -9.32 -10.58
CA SER A 23 5.12 -9.25 -9.13
C SER A 23 4.20 -10.31 -8.49
N PRO A 24 4.73 -11.24 -7.68
CA PRO A 24 3.96 -12.35 -7.09
C PRO A 24 3.01 -11.86 -5.98
N VAL A 25 2.62 -10.60 -6.02
CA VAL A 25 1.94 -9.88 -4.96
C VAL A 25 0.44 -9.86 -5.21
N GLN A 26 -0.33 -10.37 -4.25
CA GLN A 26 -1.78 -10.24 -4.23
C GLN A 26 -2.21 -8.80 -3.89
N LEU A 27 -3.19 -8.27 -4.62
CA LEU A 27 -3.74 -6.93 -4.47
C LEU A 27 -5.22 -6.96 -4.09
N ALA A 28 -5.60 -6.08 -3.16
CA ALA A 28 -6.95 -6.06 -2.62
C ALA A 28 -7.93 -5.26 -3.47
N SER A 29 -9.13 -5.81 -3.69
CA SER A 29 -10.31 -5.13 -4.24
C SER A 29 -11.10 -4.42 -3.14
N ILE A 30 -12.14 -3.66 -3.48
CA ILE A 30 -12.94 -2.90 -2.50
C ILE A 30 -14.09 -3.80 -1.99
N PHE A 31 -14.28 -3.83 -0.67
CA PHE A 31 -15.41 -4.51 -0.05
C PHE A 31 -16.74 -3.76 -0.29
N ASN A 32 -17.84 -4.49 -0.49
CA ASN A 32 -19.18 -3.94 -0.69
C ASN A 32 -20.25 -4.93 -0.18
N ASP A 33 -21.52 -4.51 -0.20
CA ASP A 33 -22.65 -5.26 0.37
C ASP A 33 -22.97 -6.60 -0.31
N SER A 34 -22.43 -6.87 -1.52
CA SER A 34 -22.62 -8.16 -2.18
C SER A 34 -21.72 -9.27 -1.63
N HIS A 35 -20.79 -8.96 -0.73
CA HIS A 35 -19.85 -9.93 -0.18
C HIS A 35 -20.39 -10.54 1.12
N GLN A 36 -20.35 -11.88 1.20
CA GLN A 36 -20.73 -12.64 2.39
C GLN A 36 -19.58 -12.68 3.38
N VAL A 37 -19.72 -11.95 4.48
CA VAL A 37 -18.65 -11.68 5.46
C VAL A 37 -18.16 -12.97 6.13
N GLU A 38 -19.04 -13.95 6.30
CA GLU A 38 -18.82 -15.18 7.04
C GLU A 38 -17.75 -16.08 6.39
N HIS A 39 -17.46 -15.84 5.11
CA HIS A 39 -16.43 -16.57 4.35
C HIS A 39 -15.03 -15.97 4.48
N TYR A 40 -14.90 -14.80 5.10
CA TYR A 40 -13.64 -14.08 5.18
C TYR A 40 -13.00 -14.17 6.56
N LEU A 41 -11.68 -14.28 6.54
CA LEU A 41 -10.81 -13.99 7.66
C LEU A 41 -10.42 -12.50 7.59
N VAL A 42 -10.60 -11.80 8.70
CA VAL A 42 -10.54 -10.34 8.75
C VAL A 42 -9.42 -9.90 9.68
N SER A 43 -8.62 -8.94 9.23
CA SER A 43 -7.58 -8.32 10.04
C SER A 43 -7.64 -6.80 9.94
N GLU A 44 -6.96 -6.12 10.85
CA GLU A 44 -6.68 -4.70 10.68
C GLU A 44 -5.84 -4.44 9.41
N LYS A 45 -6.12 -3.32 8.74
CA LYS A 45 -5.28 -2.80 7.67
C LYS A 45 -4.26 -1.83 8.28
N TYR A 46 -2.99 -2.22 8.27
CA TYR A 46 -1.89 -1.39 8.73
C TYR A 46 -1.47 -0.39 7.65
N ASP A 47 -1.26 0.87 8.05
CA ASP A 47 -0.76 1.96 7.19
C ASP A 47 0.76 2.06 7.33
N GLY A 48 1.47 1.15 6.69
CA GLY A 48 2.93 1.02 6.78
C GLY A 48 3.61 0.92 5.42
N VAL A 49 4.74 0.21 5.37
CA VAL A 49 5.40 -0.16 4.11
C VAL A 49 5.32 -1.66 3.92
N ARG A 50 4.62 -2.11 2.87
CA ARG A 50 4.62 -3.52 2.49
C ARG A 50 6.05 -4.01 2.22
N ALA A 51 6.43 -5.05 2.96
CA ALA A 51 7.73 -5.69 2.87
C ALA A 51 7.57 -7.20 2.71
N ILE A 52 8.29 -7.72 1.74
CA ILE A 52 8.32 -9.13 1.38
C ILE A 52 9.65 -9.66 1.87
N TRP A 53 9.62 -10.67 2.73
CA TRP A 53 10.79 -11.48 3.00
C TRP A 53 10.87 -12.58 1.95
N ASP A 54 11.87 -12.54 1.08
CA ASP A 54 12.00 -13.49 -0.03
C ASP A 54 12.66 -14.83 0.38
N GLY A 55 13.09 -14.92 1.63
CA GLY A 55 13.89 -16.01 2.19
C GLY A 55 15.29 -15.59 2.60
N THR A 56 15.78 -14.44 2.11
CA THR A 56 17.14 -13.94 2.38
C THR A 56 17.18 -12.46 2.72
N GLN A 57 16.28 -11.64 2.17
CA GLN A 57 16.23 -10.20 2.40
C GLN A 57 14.79 -9.67 2.37
N LEU A 58 14.60 -8.47 2.93
CA LEU A 58 13.37 -7.72 2.77
C LEU A 58 13.40 -6.94 1.44
N ILE A 59 12.35 -7.06 0.65
CA ILE A 59 12.14 -6.30 -0.58
C ILE A 59 10.78 -5.61 -0.55
N THR A 60 10.70 -4.43 -1.17
CA THR A 60 9.43 -3.75 -1.42
C THR A 60 8.62 -4.50 -2.48
N ARG A 61 7.35 -4.13 -2.63
CA ARG A 61 6.48 -4.63 -3.70
C ARG A 61 7.07 -4.50 -5.11
N ARG A 62 7.91 -3.49 -5.38
CA ARG A 62 8.56 -3.26 -6.69
C ARG A 62 9.88 -4.03 -6.85
N GLY A 63 10.32 -4.75 -5.81
CA GLY A 63 11.57 -5.52 -5.81
C GLY A 63 12.79 -4.76 -5.30
N ASN A 64 12.64 -3.50 -4.87
CA ASN A 64 13.75 -2.75 -4.27
C ASN A 64 14.08 -3.32 -2.88
N SER A 65 15.37 -3.54 -2.59
CA SER A 65 15.83 -4.00 -1.27
C SER A 65 15.51 -3.00 -0.17
N ILE A 66 15.15 -3.51 1.00
CA ILE A 66 14.99 -2.76 2.26
C ILE A 66 16.16 -3.15 3.15
N HIS A 67 17.00 -2.19 3.50
CA HIS A 67 18.23 -2.40 4.26
C HIS A 67 17.95 -2.39 5.78
N ALA A 68 17.27 -3.43 6.26
CA ALA A 68 17.09 -3.64 7.70
C ALA A 68 18.41 -4.09 8.36
N PRO A 69 18.68 -3.72 9.62
CA PRO A 69 19.80 -4.22 10.38
C PRO A 69 19.79 -5.75 10.45
N PRO A 70 20.96 -6.42 10.49
CA PRO A 70 21.02 -7.90 10.52
C PRO A 70 20.19 -8.52 11.65
N TRP A 71 20.19 -7.92 12.84
CA TRP A 71 19.43 -8.41 14.00
C TRP A 71 17.91 -8.43 13.75
N PHE A 72 17.41 -7.59 12.83
CA PHE A 72 15.98 -7.51 12.53
C PHE A 72 15.51 -8.75 11.77
N THR A 73 16.34 -9.29 10.85
CA THR A 73 15.96 -10.39 9.97
C THR A 73 16.65 -11.72 10.26
N GLU A 74 17.69 -11.76 11.10
CA GLU A 74 18.54 -12.95 11.29
C GLU A 74 17.80 -14.22 11.73
N LYS A 75 16.64 -14.09 12.38
CA LYS A 75 15.83 -15.24 12.81
C LYS A 75 14.79 -15.66 11.78
N LEU A 76 14.55 -14.88 10.73
CA LEU A 76 13.56 -15.23 9.71
C LEU A 76 14.02 -16.48 8.93
N PRO A 77 13.14 -17.45 8.70
CA PRO A 77 13.50 -18.68 7.99
C PRO A 77 13.66 -18.40 6.49
N ASN A 78 14.30 -19.32 5.77
CA ASN A 78 14.29 -19.30 4.31
C ASN A 78 12.90 -19.72 3.76
N THR A 79 11.91 -18.85 3.89
CA THR A 79 10.53 -19.04 3.43
C THR A 79 9.95 -17.70 3.05
N TYR A 80 9.15 -17.65 1.99
CA TYR A 80 8.57 -16.40 1.50
C TYR A 80 7.43 -15.91 2.42
N LEU A 81 7.58 -14.71 2.97
CA LEU A 81 6.61 -14.08 3.86
C LEU A 81 6.18 -12.73 3.29
N ASP A 82 4.90 -12.42 3.43
CA ASP A 82 4.33 -11.13 3.06
C ASP A 82 3.82 -10.43 4.31
N GLY A 83 4.20 -9.16 4.47
CA GLY A 83 3.91 -8.39 5.66
C GLY A 83 4.04 -6.90 5.46
N GLU A 84 3.80 -6.18 6.55
CA GLU A 84 3.89 -4.72 6.60
C GLU A 84 4.93 -4.31 7.64
N LEU A 85 5.89 -3.45 7.27
CA LEU A 85 6.69 -2.72 8.25
C LEU A 85 5.82 -1.62 8.85
N TRP A 86 5.61 -1.67 10.16
CA TRP A 86 4.69 -0.80 10.87
C TRP A 86 5.26 -0.41 12.24
N VAL A 87 4.98 0.82 12.69
CA VAL A 87 5.48 1.35 13.97
C VAL A 87 4.31 1.58 14.93
N ASP A 88 3.46 2.54 14.57
CA ASP A 88 2.25 2.90 15.30
C ASP A 88 1.28 3.65 14.37
N TYR A 89 0.11 4.02 14.89
CA TYR A 89 -0.85 4.86 14.20
C TYR A 89 -0.27 6.22 13.82
N GLY A 90 -0.53 6.64 12.58
CA GLY A 90 -0.04 7.92 12.06
C GLY A 90 1.47 7.99 11.78
N GLN A 91 2.21 6.88 11.90
CA GLN A 91 3.67 6.84 11.70
C GLN A 91 4.09 6.40 10.29
N PHE A 92 3.19 6.47 9.30
CA PHE A 92 3.49 6.06 7.91
C PHE A 92 4.73 6.78 7.36
N GLU A 93 4.82 8.10 7.47
CA GLU A 93 5.94 8.87 6.90
C GLU A 93 7.29 8.47 7.51
N PHE A 94 7.31 8.18 8.81
CA PHE A 94 8.50 7.71 9.52
C PHE A 94 8.98 6.35 8.96
N VAL A 95 8.11 5.33 8.96
CA VAL A 95 8.49 4.00 8.48
C VAL A 95 8.78 3.99 6.97
N SER A 96 8.09 4.83 6.20
CA SER A 96 8.35 5.06 4.77
C SER A 96 9.74 5.61 4.52
N GLY A 97 10.15 6.63 5.29
CA GLY A 97 11.49 7.18 5.23
C GLY A 97 12.56 6.15 5.60
N LEU A 98 12.36 5.44 6.71
CA LEU A 98 13.31 4.45 7.21
C LEU A 98 13.52 3.29 6.23
N ALA A 99 12.46 2.76 5.61
CA ALA A 99 12.56 1.65 4.67
C ALA A 99 13.37 1.96 3.40
N ARG A 100 13.62 3.25 3.10
CA ARG A 100 14.44 3.71 1.96
C ARG A 100 15.89 4.00 2.32
N GLN A 101 16.23 4.06 3.60
CA GLN A 101 17.59 4.37 4.03
C GLN A 101 18.50 3.17 3.78
N LEU A 102 19.70 3.44 3.26
CA LEU A 102 20.74 2.42 3.12
C LEU A 102 21.36 2.04 4.48
N ASN A 103 21.46 3.01 5.40
CA ASN A 103 22.06 2.87 6.71
C ASN A 103 21.11 3.45 7.78
N GLY A 104 19.92 2.86 7.94
CA GLY A 104 19.03 3.22 9.05
C GLY A 104 19.65 2.86 10.39
N ASN A 105 19.54 3.74 11.39
CA ASN A 105 20.09 3.47 12.72
C ASN A 105 19.25 2.45 13.49
N ASP A 106 19.87 1.74 14.43
CA ASP A 106 19.20 0.71 15.23
C ASP A 106 18.07 1.28 16.10
N GLU A 107 18.22 2.50 16.61
CA GLU A 107 17.22 3.15 17.49
C GLU A 107 15.87 3.33 16.79
N ASP A 108 15.88 3.65 15.50
CA ASP A 108 14.68 3.79 14.68
C ASP A 108 14.08 2.43 14.31
N TRP A 109 14.94 1.43 13.99
CA TRP A 109 14.49 0.07 13.67
C TRP A 109 13.90 -0.67 14.89
N LEU A 110 14.34 -0.36 16.11
CA LEU A 110 13.76 -0.91 17.34
C LEU A 110 12.27 -0.55 17.53
N LYS A 111 11.79 0.51 16.86
CA LYS A 111 10.38 0.92 16.88
C LYS A 111 9.53 0.14 15.86
N VAL A 112 10.17 -0.49 14.87
CA VAL A 112 9.50 -1.14 13.75
C VAL A 112 9.11 -2.57 14.11
N LYS A 113 7.91 -2.95 13.67
CA LYS A 113 7.42 -4.33 13.68
C LYS A 113 7.23 -4.79 12.24
N TYR A 114 7.60 -6.04 11.96
CA TYR A 114 7.22 -6.73 10.75
C TYR A 114 5.94 -7.52 10.99
N MET A 115 4.83 -6.98 10.49
CA MET A 115 3.48 -7.51 10.64
C MET A 115 3.17 -8.49 9.50
N ILE A 116 3.48 -9.78 9.69
CA ILE A 116 3.28 -10.84 8.70
C ILE A 116 1.80 -11.17 8.57
N PHE A 117 1.28 -11.16 7.34
CA PHE A 117 -0.13 -11.46 7.06
C PHE A 117 -0.35 -12.60 6.07
N ASP A 118 0.68 -13.09 5.36
CA ASP A 118 0.56 -14.28 4.50
C ASP A 118 1.90 -15.02 4.27
N MET A 119 1.83 -16.26 3.78
CA MET A 119 2.95 -17.07 3.28
C MET A 119 2.68 -17.55 1.83
N PRO A 120 2.74 -16.66 0.82
CA PRO A 120 2.32 -16.94 -0.55
C PRO A 120 2.85 -18.21 -1.22
N LYS A 121 4.08 -18.64 -0.91
CA LYS A 121 4.70 -19.84 -1.51
C LYS A 121 4.34 -21.15 -0.80
N VAL A 122 3.58 -21.08 0.28
CA VAL A 122 3.11 -22.27 1.00
C VAL A 122 1.80 -22.73 0.39
N SER A 123 1.74 -24.02 0.03
CA SER A 123 0.52 -24.62 -0.50
C SER A 123 -0.63 -24.59 0.51
N GLY A 124 -1.84 -24.50 -0.03
CA GLY A 124 -3.08 -24.49 0.74
C GLY A 124 -3.88 -23.19 0.62
N VAL A 125 -5.05 -23.21 1.25
CA VAL A 125 -5.94 -22.05 1.32
C VAL A 125 -5.51 -21.06 2.39
N PHE A 126 -6.02 -19.83 2.37
CA PHE A 126 -5.59 -18.78 3.29
C PHE A 126 -5.75 -19.17 4.76
N ALA A 127 -6.83 -19.88 5.14
CA ALA A 127 -7.02 -20.37 6.50
C ALA A 127 -5.90 -21.32 6.98
N GLU A 128 -5.29 -22.09 6.07
CA GLU A 128 -4.16 -22.96 6.37
C GLU A 128 -2.86 -22.17 6.44
N ARG A 129 -2.65 -21.24 5.49
CA ARG A 129 -1.48 -20.34 5.50
C ARG A 129 -1.47 -19.46 6.75
N TYR A 130 -2.63 -19.02 7.22
CA TYR A 130 -2.82 -18.31 8.49
C TYR A 130 -2.26 -19.09 9.67
N LYS A 131 -2.70 -20.33 9.86
CA LYS A 131 -2.21 -21.20 10.93
C LYS A 131 -0.70 -21.38 10.86
N LYS A 132 -0.15 -21.51 9.65
CA LYS A 132 1.29 -21.71 9.44
C LYS A 132 2.11 -20.48 9.81
N TYR A 133 1.72 -19.26 9.42
CA TYR A 133 2.51 -18.08 9.81
C TYR A 133 2.34 -17.73 11.29
N VAL A 134 1.17 -17.95 11.89
CA VAL A 134 0.99 -17.79 13.34
C VAL A 134 1.89 -18.74 14.10
N HIS A 135 1.95 -20.01 13.68
CA HIS A 135 2.86 -20.98 14.27
C HIS A 135 4.32 -20.61 14.07
N LEU A 136 4.71 -20.16 12.87
CA LEU A 136 6.08 -19.70 12.61
C LEU A 136 6.47 -18.58 13.57
N VAL A 137 5.65 -17.52 13.66
CA VAL A 137 5.95 -16.37 14.52
C VAL A 137 6.01 -16.76 15.99
N SER A 138 5.12 -17.65 16.46
CA SER A 138 5.13 -18.10 17.85
C SER A 138 6.37 -18.93 18.22
N VAL A 139 6.98 -19.62 17.24
CA VAL A 139 8.26 -20.32 17.41
C VAL A 139 9.44 -19.35 17.37
N LEU A 140 9.42 -18.34 16.49
CA LEU A 140 10.49 -17.33 16.38
C LEU A 140 10.68 -16.53 17.68
N LYS A 141 9.58 -16.23 18.40
CA LYS A 141 9.57 -15.49 19.67
C LYS A 141 10.35 -14.17 19.62
N GLN A 142 10.28 -13.47 18.49
CA GLN A 142 10.91 -12.17 18.30
C GLN A 142 9.89 -11.05 18.51
N PRO A 143 10.14 -10.05 19.37
CA PRO A 143 9.17 -9.00 19.67
C PRO A 143 8.85 -8.10 18.47
N HIS A 144 9.80 -7.93 17.54
CA HIS A 144 9.63 -7.13 16.33
C HIS A 144 9.02 -7.92 15.15
N ILE A 145 8.79 -9.23 15.28
CA ILE A 145 8.15 -10.05 14.23
C ILE A 145 6.80 -10.50 14.75
N GLN A 146 5.72 -10.04 14.13
CA GLN A 146 4.36 -10.23 14.64
C GLN A 146 3.48 -10.88 13.57
N ALA A 147 2.64 -11.82 13.99
CA ALA A 147 1.61 -12.40 13.14
C ALA A 147 0.35 -11.54 13.21
N VAL A 148 -0.10 -11.03 12.07
CA VAL A 148 -1.37 -10.33 11.97
C VAL A 148 -2.50 -11.28 12.33
N GLN A 149 -3.21 -10.96 13.41
CA GLN A 149 -4.34 -11.78 13.88
C GLN A 149 -5.51 -11.68 12.90
N GLN A 150 -6.13 -12.83 12.63
CA GLN A 150 -7.32 -12.93 11.79
C GLN A 150 -8.53 -13.31 12.65
N GLN A 151 -9.67 -12.69 12.36
CA GLN A 151 -10.96 -12.92 13.03
C GLN A 151 -12.04 -13.28 12.02
N SER A 152 -13.06 -14.00 12.46
CA SER A 152 -14.25 -14.32 11.66
C SER A 152 -15.47 -13.60 12.25
N PHE A 153 -16.35 -13.11 11.38
CA PHE A 153 -17.58 -12.43 11.79
C PHE A 153 -18.79 -13.14 11.19
N ALA A 154 -19.87 -13.27 11.97
CA ALA A 154 -21.09 -13.98 11.56
C ALA A 154 -22.10 -13.08 10.85
N SER A 155 -21.85 -11.78 10.80
CA SER A 155 -22.73 -10.81 10.14
C SER A 155 -22.00 -9.53 9.78
N ARG A 156 -22.58 -8.78 8.85
CA ARG A 156 -22.10 -7.43 8.49
C ARG A 156 -22.07 -6.47 9.68
N ALA A 157 -23.07 -6.50 10.55
CA ALA A 157 -23.12 -5.61 11.71
C ALA A 157 -21.93 -5.82 12.67
N GLN A 158 -21.51 -7.06 12.90
CA GLN A 158 -20.33 -7.35 13.72
C GLN A 158 -19.02 -6.89 13.06
N LEU A 159 -18.92 -7.03 11.74
CA LEU A 159 -17.79 -6.52 10.97
C LEU A 159 -17.70 -4.99 11.06
N ASP A 160 -18.83 -4.30 10.93
CA ASP A 160 -18.90 -2.84 10.99
C ASP A 160 -18.53 -2.33 12.39
N ASP A 161 -18.97 -2.99 13.47
CA ASP A 161 -18.54 -2.66 14.84
C ASP A 161 -17.02 -2.86 15.03
N TYR A 162 -16.44 -3.94 14.49
CA TYR A 162 -14.99 -4.13 14.51
C TYR A 162 -14.26 -3.05 13.71
N PHE A 163 -14.77 -2.72 12.52
CA PHE A 163 -14.26 -1.66 11.67
C PHE A 163 -14.26 -0.31 12.39
N ASP A 164 -15.38 0.07 13.02
CA ASP A 164 -15.51 1.32 13.76
C ASP A 164 -14.52 1.38 14.93
N LYS A 165 -14.33 0.28 15.65
CA LYS A 165 -13.32 0.16 16.71
C LYS A 165 -11.90 0.34 16.19
N VAL A 166 -11.57 -0.19 15.01
CA VAL A 166 -10.28 -0.02 14.35
C VAL A 166 -10.07 1.44 13.96
N VAL A 167 -11.07 2.07 13.35
CA VAL A 167 -10.98 3.48 12.93
C VAL A 167 -10.89 4.41 14.15
N ALA A 168 -11.62 4.14 15.23
CA ALA A 168 -11.62 4.93 16.45
C ALA A 168 -10.26 4.98 17.15
N ARG A 169 -9.45 3.92 17.03
CA ARG A 169 -8.06 3.90 17.54
C ARG A 169 -7.02 4.46 16.56
N GLY A 170 -7.43 4.94 15.39
CA GLY A 170 -6.55 5.53 14.37
C GLY A 170 -6.09 4.56 13.28
N GLY A 171 -6.65 3.35 13.23
CA GLY A 171 -6.39 2.37 12.18
C GLY A 171 -6.91 2.81 10.81
N GLU A 172 -6.30 2.30 9.74
CA GLU A 172 -6.62 2.72 8.38
C GLU A 172 -7.96 2.14 7.86
N GLY A 173 -8.39 1.03 8.46
CA GLY A 173 -9.51 0.20 8.05
C GLY A 173 -9.21 -1.27 8.30
N ILE A 174 -9.88 -2.16 7.58
CA ILE A 174 -9.71 -3.61 7.72
C ILE A 174 -9.46 -4.27 6.36
N MET A 175 -8.82 -5.43 6.41
CA MET A 175 -8.62 -6.33 5.28
C MET A 175 -9.51 -7.56 5.47
N LEU A 176 -10.13 -8.03 4.40
CA LEU A 176 -10.89 -9.28 4.39
C LEU A 176 -10.24 -10.22 3.38
N HIS A 177 -9.80 -11.39 3.81
CA HIS A 177 -9.21 -12.41 2.96
C HIS A 177 -10.08 -13.67 2.99
N LEU A 178 -10.58 -14.08 1.83
CA LEU A 178 -11.43 -15.26 1.71
C LEU A 178 -10.70 -16.48 2.27
N ALA A 179 -11.31 -17.17 3.24
CA ALA A 179 -10.68 -18.25 3.99
C ALA A 179 -10.20 -19.40 3.08
N THR A 180 -10.92 -19.66 2.00
CA THR A 180 -10.67 -20.71 1.01
C THR A 180 -9.78 -20.25 -0.16
N ALA A 181 -9.24 -19.03 -0.14
CA ALA A 181 -8.43 -18.51 -1.24
C ALA A 181 -7.06 -19.20 -1.33
N THR A 182 -6.73 -19.71 -2.52
CA THR A 182 -5.34 -19.94 -2.91
C THR A 182 -4.68 -18.60 -3.22
N HIS A 183 -3.36 -18.53 -3.06
CA HIS A 183 -2.65 -17.28 -3.36
C HIS A 183 -2.69 -17.00 -4.87
N LEU A 184 -3.20 -15.82 -5.25
CA LEU A 184 -3.22 -15.34 -6.63
C LEU A 184 -2.51 -13.99 -6.74
N ALA A 185 -1.53 -13.89 -7.64
CA ALA A 185 -0.88 -12.62 -7.94
C ALA A 185 -1.86 -11.67 -8.64
N GLY A 186 -1.70 -10.37 -8.39
CA GLY A 186 -2.57 -9.34 -8.95
C GLY A 186 -3.83 -9.08 -8.14
N ARG A 187 -4.73 -8.28 -8.71
CA ARG A 187 -5.96 -7.84 -8.05
C ARG A 187 -7.03 -8.93 -8.14
N SER A 188 -7.59 -9.33 -7.01
CA SER A 188 -8.65 -10.32 -6.97
C SER A 188 -9.74 -9.96 -5.94
N PRO A 189 -10.95 -10.52 -6.05
CA PRO A 189 -11.98 -10.38 -5.03
C PRO A 189 -11.72 -11.28 -3.79
N GLN A 190 -10.68 -12.13 -3.84
CA GLN A 190 -10.31 -12.99 -2.70
C GLN A 190 -9.63 -12.22 -1.56
N LEU A 191 -9.11 -11.03 -1.85
CA LEU A 191 -8.56 -10.10 -0.87
C LEU A 191 -9.27 -8.75 -1.05
N LEU A 192 -9.88 -8.25 0.01
CA LEU A 192 -10.67 -7.02 0.01
C LEU A 192 -10.12 -6.04 1.04
N LYS A 193 -10.30 -4.76 0.76
CA LYS A 193 -10.06 -3.66 1.71
C LYS A 193 -11.38 -2.97 2.02
N TYR A 194 -11.63 -2.73 3.30
CA TYR A 194 -12.74 -1.91 3.76
C TYR A 194 -12.17 -0.72 4.55
N LYS A 195 -12.37 0.48 4.02
CA LYS A 195 -11.83 1.73 4.55
C LYS A 195 -12.96 2.75 4.66
N PRO A 196 -12.89 3.69 5.63
CA PRO A 196 -13.88 4.77 5.75
C PRO A 196 -13.73 5.79 4.62
N TYR A 197 -12.57 5.77 3.95
CA TYR A 197 -12.16 6.74 2.97
C TYR A 197 -11.47 6.04 1.78
N SER A 198 -11.69 6.57 0.59
CA SER A 198 -10.96 6.22 -0.63
C SER A 198 -9.82 7.21 -0.86
N ASP A 199 -8.69 6.70 -1.34
CA ASP A 199 -7.57 7.52 -1.79
C ASP A 199 -7.53 7.48 -3.32
N ALA A 200 -7.21 8.59 -3.96
CA ALA A 200 -7.04 8.70 -5.40
C ALA A 200 -5.93 9.72 -5.73
N GLU A 201 -5.55 9.77 -7.00
CA GLU A 201 -4.50 10.66 -7.49
C GLU A 201 -5.08 11.81 -8.30
N ALA A 202 -4.49 12.98 -8.15
CA ALA A 202 -4.87 14.14 -8.95
C ALA A 202 -3.64 14.98 -9.29
N VAL A 203 -3.64 15.60 -10.46
CA VAL A 203 -2.61 16.57 -10.85
C VAL A 203 -3.02 17.97 -10.39
N VAL A 204 -2.07 18.70 -9.80
CA VAL A 204 -2.27 20.10 -9.42
C VAL A 204 -2.34 20.96 -10.67
N ILE A 205 -3.44 21.70 -10.85
CA ILE A 205 -3.68 22.56 -12.02
C ILE A 205 -3.78 24.04 -11.66
N GLY A 206 -3.81 24.37 -10.37
CA GLY A 206 -3.82 25.76 -9.90
C GLY A 206 -3.99 25.86 -8.38
N TYR A 207 -4.15 27.07 -7.90
CA TYR A 207 -4.32 27.37 -6.47
C TYR A 207 -5.51 28.31 -6.26
N SER A 208 -6.13 28.23 -5.09
CA SER A 208 -7.05 29.28 -4.64
C SER A 208 -6.49 29.98 -3.42
N GLU A 209 -6.69 31.30 -3.36
CA GLU A 209 -6.26 32.14 -2.24
C GLU A 209 -6.90 31.72 -0.92
N GLY A 210 -6.11 31.73 0.16
CA GLY A 210 -6.59 31.49 1.51
C GLY A 210 -7.33 32.69 2.10
N LYS A 211 -8.18 32.43 3.08
CA LYS A 211 -8.92 33.45 3.84
C LYS A 211 -8.55 33.35 5.32
N GLY A 212 -8.80 34.42 6.09
CA GLY A 212 -8.51 34.46 7.52
C GLY A 212 -7.03 34.23 7.81
N LYS A 213 -6.70 33.26 8.67
CA LYS A 213 -5.31 32.92 9.01
C LYS A 213 -4.42 32.49 7.83
N TYR A 214 -5.02 32.18 6.68
CA TYR A 214 -4.30 31.82 5.45
C TYR A 214 -4.33 32.91 4.36
N GLN A 215 -4.70 34.15 4.70
CA GLN A 215 -4.63 35.27 3.77
C GLN A 215 -3.20 35.46 3.24
N GLY A 216 -3.06 35.70 1.93
CA GLY A 216 -1.75 35.77 1.26
C GLY A 216 -1.03 34.42 1.08
N LYS A 217 -1.66 33.29 1.46
CA LYS A 217 -1.15 31.93 1.29
C LYS A 217 -2.11 31.07 0.47
N THR A 218 -1.69 29.86 0.08
CA THR A 218 -2.57 28.90 -0.59
C THR A 218 -3.67 28.40 0.36
N GLY A 219 -4.92 28.69 0.00
CA GLY A 219 -6.11 28.19 0.69
C GLY A 219 -6.45 26.75 0.29
N ALA A 220 -6.34 26.43 -1.01
CA ALA A 220 -6.54 25.08 -1.53
C ALA A 220 -5.76 24.88 -2.83
N LEU A 221 -5.44 23.62 -3.12
CA LEU A 221 -5.00 23.20 -4.44
C LEU A 221 -6.23 23.00 -5.32
N ILE A 222 -6.20 23.52 -6.55
CA ILE A 222 -7.14 23.15 -7.60
C ILE A 222 -6.50 21.98 -8.34
N VAL A 223 -7.21 20.86 -8.41
CA VAL A 223 -6.65 19.60 -8.93
C VAL A 223 -7.60 18.96 -9.93
N ARG A 224 -7.03 18.16 -10.83
CA ARG A 224 -7.77 17.31 -11.78
C ARG A 224 -7.50 15.86 -11.46
N ASN A 225 -8.55 15.09 -11.18
CA ASN A 225 -8.43 13.64 -10.92
C ASN A 225 -7.84 12.93 -12.15
N LEU A 226 -6.88 12.03 -11.93
CA LEU A 226 -6.26 11.28 -13.02
C LEU A 226 -7.17 10.18 -13.59
N ASP A 227 -8.12 9.68 -12.81
CA ASP A 227 -8.99 8.57 -13.23
C ASP A 227 -10.19 9.04 -14.07
N ASP A 228 -10.86 10.10 -13.62
CA ASP A 228 -12.14 10.57 -14.19
C ASP A 228 -12.08 12.01 -14.73
N GLY A 229 -10.93 12.67 -14.67
CA GLY A 229 -10.72 14.01 -15.22
C GLY A 229 -11.46 15.13 -14.46
N ILE A 230 -12.12 14.83 -13.35
CA ILE A 230 -12.93 15.81 -12.62
C ILE A 230 -12.04 16.81 -11.90
N GLU A 231 -12.41 18.09 -12.03
CA GLU A 231 -11.75 19.19 -11.34
C GLU A 231 -12.46 19.57 -10.03
N PHE A 232 -11.67 19.71 -8.97
CA PHE A 232 -12.15 20.07 -7.63
C PHE A 232 -11.05 20.73 -6.80
N LYS A 233 -11.40 21.19 -5.60
CA LYS A 233 -10.46 21.84 -4.68
C LYS A 233 -10.10 20.90 -3.52
N VAL A 234 -8.83 20.87 -3.16
CA VAL A 234 -8.30 20.18 -1.97
C VAL A 234 -7.74 21.24 -1.01
N GLY A 235 -8.57 21.62 -0.04
CA GLY A 235 -8.24 22.68 0.93
C GLY A 235 -7.78 22.18 2.29
N SER A 236 -8.05 20.93 2.63
CA SER A 236 -7.70 20.30 3.91
C SER A 236 -6.45 19.42 3.77
N GLY A 237 -5.69 19.23 4.85
CA GLY A 237 -4.50 18.37 4.87
C GLY A 237 -3.19 19.05 4.48
N LEU A 238 -3.24 20.30 4.00
CA LEU A 238 -2.04 21.12 3.77
C LEU A 238 -1.51 21.66 5.10
N THR A 239 -0.23 21.39 5.39
CA THR A 239 0.51 22.01 6.50
C THR A 239 0.76 23.49 6.23
N ASP A 240 1.12 24.27 7.25
CA ASP A 240 1.44 25.69 7.07
C ASP A 240 2.63 25.91 6.11
N ALA A 241 3.60 24.99 6.14
CA ALA A 241 4.71 24.97 5.19
C ALA A 241 4.22 24.74 3.75
N LEU A 242 3.32 23.76 3.54
CA LEU A 242 2.72 23.51 2.22
C LEU A 242 1.80 24.64 1.75
N ARG A 243 1.22 25.43 2.65
CA ARG A 243 0.44 26.61 2.25
C ARG A 243 1.30 27.79 1.84
N ALA A 244 2.47 27.92 2.43
CA ALA A 244 3.47 28.92 2.05
C ALA A 244 4.20 28.53 0.75
N LYS A 245 4.50 27.24 0.58
CA LYS A 245 5.15 26.66 -0.60
C LYS A 245 4.36 25.44 -1.09
N PRO A 246 3.29 25.64 -1.88
CA PRO A 246 2.44 24.54 -2.35
C PRO A 246 3.17 23.65 -3.36
N PRO A 247 2.72 22.38 -3.52
CA PRO A 247 3.15 21.54 -4.64
C PRO A 247 2.94 22.27 -5.96
N HIS A 248 3.96 22.30 -6.81
CA HIS A 248 3.93 23.02 -8.07
C HIS A 248 2.84 22.49 -9.02
N ILE A 249 2.27 23.36 -9.87
CA ILE A 249 1.37 22.94 -10.96
C ILE A 249 2.06 21.85 -11.79
N GLY A 250 1.30 20.81 -12.17
CA GLY A 250 1.78 19.60 -12.82
C GLY A 250 2.20 18.49 -11.85
N THR A 251 2.35 18.80 -10.55
CA THR A 251 2.66 17.78 -9.53
C THR A 251 1.47 16.85 -9.32
N VAL A 252 1.72 15.54 -9.31
CA VAL A 252 0.71 14.54 -8.92
C VAL A 252 0.69 14.42 -7.40
N ILE A 253 -0.49 14.51 -6.81
CA ILE A 253 -0.72 14.34 -5.38
C ILE A 253 -1.62 13.14 -5.14
N THR A 254 -1.50 12.53 -3.95
CA THR A 254 -2.50 11.61 -3.41
C THR A 254 -3.44 12.40 -2.49
N TYR A 255 -4.74 12.25 -2.70
CA TYR A 255 -5.77 12.82 -1.84
C TYR A 255 -6.71 11.72 -1.33
N ARG A 256 -7.28 11.95 -0.16
CA ARG A 256 -8.26 11.09 0.51
C ARG A 256 -9.65 11.71 0.45
N TYR A 257 -10.69 10.92 0.28
CA TYR A 257 -12.09 11.36 0.27
C TYR A 257 -13.02 10.29 0.85
N GLN A 258 -14.19 10.69 1.34
CA GLN A 258 -15.19 9.75 1.89
C GLN A 258 -16.00 9.09 0.78
N ASP A 259 -16.74 9.91 0.07
CA ASP A 259 -17.69 9.52 -0.98
C ASP A 259 -17.58 10.48 -2.15
N LYS A 260 -18.34 10.21 -3.22
CA LYS A 260 -18.51 11.17 -4.31
C LYS A 260 -19.90 11.84 -4.25
N THR A 261 -19.98 13.09 -4.68
CA THR A 261 -21.26 13.80 -4.86
C THR A 261 -22.03 13.22 -6.07
N LYS A 262 -23.28 13.65 -6.27
CA LYS A 262 -24.06 13.33 -7.49
C LYS A 262 -23.38 13.77 -8.81
N TYR A 263 -22.40 14.67 -8.75
CA TYR A 263 -21.59 15.11 -9.88
C TYR A 263 -20.21 14.44 -9.90
N ASN A 264 -20.06 13.32 -9.19
CA ASN A 264 -18.86 12.51 -9.10
C ASN A 264 -17.63 13.24 -8.50
N LYS A 265 -17.82 14.44 -7.89
CA LYS A 265 -16.77 15.15 -7.15
C LYS A 265 -16.51 14.50 -5.78
N PRO A 266 -15.24 14.26 -5.39
CA PRO A 266 -14.90 13.75 -4.07
C PRO A 266 -15.40 14.64 -2.91
N ARG A 267 -16.03 14.05 -1.90
CA ARG A 267 -16.48 14.69 -0.67
C ARG A 267 -15.40 14.61 0.41
N PHE A 268 -15.24 15.72 1.14
CA PHE A 268 -14.24 15.85 2.21
C PHE A 268 -12.81 15.54 1.75
N ALA A 269 -12.48 15.96 0.52
CA ALA A 269 -11.17 15.74 -0.07
C ALA A 269 -10.06 16.39 0.78
N ARG A 270 -9.07 15.59 1.15
CA ARG A 270 -7.93 15.98 1.99
C ARG A 270 -6.62 15.60 1.31
N PHE A 271 -5.68 16.54 1.26
CA PHE A 271 -4.32 16.28 0.81
C PHE A 271 -3.65 15.28 1.75
N LEU A 272 -3.00 14.26 1.18
CA LEU A 272 -2.13 13.36 1.94
C LEU A 272 -0.66 13.69 1.69
N ARG A 273 -0.22 13.55 0.44
CA ARG A 273 1.19 13.71 0.06
C ARG A 273 1.35 13.98 -1.43
N VAL A 274 2.53 14.46 -1.81
CA VAL A 274 2.97 14.42 -3.21
C VAL A 274 3.25 12.96 -3.58
N ARG A 275 2.84 12.54 -4.77
CA ARG A 275 3.10 11.19 -5.26
C ARG A 275 4.58 11.05 -5.60
N GLU A 276 5.28 10.19 -4.90
CA GLU A 276 6.63 9.77 -5.27
C GLU A 276 6.56 8.65 -6.31
N ILE A 277 7.40 8.74 -7.35
CA ILE A 277 7.59 7.67 -8.33
C ILE A 277 8.69 6.77 -7.77
N PHE A 278 8.30 5.63 -7.22
CA PHE A 278 9.22 4.57 -6.77
C PHE A 278 9.78 3.73 -7.93
#